data_AF-A0AAU5JVK8-F1
#
_entry.id   AF-A0AAU5JVK8-F1
#
_cell.length_a   1.000
_cell.length_b   1.000
_cell.length_c   1.000
_cell.angle_alpha   90.00
_cell.angle_beta   90.00
_cell.angle_gamma   90.00
#
_symmetry.space_group_name_H-M   'P 1'
#
loop_
_entity.id
_entity.type
_entity.pdbx_description
1 polymer ?
#
loop_
_entity_poly.entity_id
_entity_poly.type
_entity_poly.pdbx_seq_one_letter_code
_entity_poly.pdbx_strand_id
1 'polypeptide(L)'
;MRAEFGDGLRAYDRSLSEMKERMVTEARGWAAAEDDLRRTTYRPCQIEGRAEGAASWVTSTAGWSMDDIGSVSSAKGRQRWRKVADGVYVAVRPDIGGTQVVMPCTIPGTAAGQGSELPLQVSVNDEDRKGSGTVSTEQLLKSLAESTRELLGCEEKVAVPDDLLP
;
A
#
# COMPACT_ATOMS: atom_id res chain seq x y z
N MET A 1 -1.54 18.99 -6.93
CA MET A 1 -0.88 18.06 -7.86
C MET A 1 -0.95 16.69 -7.20
N ARG A 2 -2.15 16.08 -7.26
CA ARG A 2 -2.39 14.67 -6.92
C ARG A 2 -1.61 13.85 -7.95
N ALA A 3 -1.42 12.55 -7.76
CA ALA A 3 -1.22 11.71 -8.94
C ALA A 3 -2.42 11.99 -9.88
N GLU A 4 -2.24 12.85 -10.88
CA GLU A 4 -3.16 12.93 -11.98
C GLU A 4 -2.92 11.64 -12.71
N PHE A 5 -3.83 10.70 -12.48
CA PHE A 5 -3.93 9.44 -13.18
C PHE A 5 -4.20 9.78 -14.65
N GLY A 6 -3.15 10.15 -15.39
CA GLY A 6 -3.21 10.43 -16.82
C GLY A 6 -3.68 9.19 -17.58
N ASP A 7 -4.12 9.42 -18.82
CA ASP A 7 -4.79 8.48 -19.75
C ASP A 7 -4.06 7.15 -20.07
N GLY A 8 -3.05 6.75 -19.30
CA GLY A 8 -2.24 5.55 -19.49
C GLY A 8 -2.23 4.56 -18.30
N LEU A 9 -2.93 4.81 -17.20
CA LEU A 9 -2.93 3.88 -16.05
C LEU A 9 -4.00 2.79 -16.22
N ARG A 10 -3.56 1.54 -16.37
CA ARG A 10 -4.44 0.36 -16.44
C ARG A 10 -4.21 -0.52 -15.21
N ALA A 11 -5.26 -0.73 -14.42
CA ALA A 11 -5.26 -1.77 -13.39
C ALA A 11 -5.13 -3.14 -14.07
N TYR A 12 -4.15 -3.95 -13.67
CA TYR A 12 -3.92 -5.28 -14.24
C TYR A 12 -4.02 -6.35 -13.15
N ASP A 13 -5.26 -6.68 -12.81
CA ASP A 13 -5.71 -7.91 -12.14
C ASP A 13 -7.25 -7.87 -12.07
N ARG A 14 -7.82 -6.73 -11.63
CA ARG A 14 -9.26 -6.42 -11.50
C ARG A 14 -9.50 -4.90 -11.57
N SER A 15 -10.73 -4.43 -11.77
CA SER A 15 -11.02 -2.98 -11.76
C SER A 15 -10.83 -2.35 -10.36
N LEU A 16 -10.57 -1.05 -10.28
CA LEU A 16 -10.45 -0.34 -8.99
C LEU A 16 -11.72 -0.47 -8.13
N SER A 17 -12.89 -0.49 -8.75
CA SER A 17 -14.17 -0.70 -8.05
C SER A 17 -14.26 -2.09 -7.44
N GLU A 18 -13.86 -3.13 -8.19
CA GLU A 18 -13.87 -4.50 -7.69
C GLU A 18 -12.85 -4.70 -6.56
N MET A 19 -11.67 -4.08 -6.68
CA MET A 19 -10.68 -4.08 -5.59
C MET A 19 -11.26 -3.43 -4.33
N LYS A 20 -11.87 -2.25 -4.45
CA LYS A 20 -12.51 -1.55 -3.34
C LYS A 20 -13.55 -2.44 -2.66
N GLU A 21 -14.47 -3.01 -3.44
CA GLU A 21 -15.55 -3.87 -2.92
C GLU A 21 -14.99 -5.06 -2.12
N ARG A 22 -13.96 -5.71 -2.65
CA ARG A 22 -13.31 -6.85 -1.98
C ARG A 22 -12.58 -6.45 -0.71
N MET A 23 -11.74 -5.43 -0.76
CA MET A 23 -10.99 -4.97 0.42
C MET A 23 -11.94 -4.52 1.54
N VAL A 24 -13.03 -3.83 1.20
CA VAL A 24 -14.08 -3.46 2.16
C VAL A 24 -14.78 -4.69 2.74
N THR A 25 -15.07 -5.68 1.90
CA THR A 25 -15.70 -6.94 2.35
C THR A 25 -14.77 -7.71 3.29
N GLU A 26 -13.48 -7.79 2.98
CA GLU A 26 -12.47 -8.40 3.85
C GLU A 26 -12.39 -7.69 5.20
N ALA A 27 -12.29 -6.35 5.21
CA ALA A 27 -12.23 -5.58 6.44
C ALA A 27 -13.50 -5.73 7.30
N ARG A 28 -14.67 -5.90 6.69
CA ARG A 28 -15.94 -6.12 7.39
C ARG A 28 -16.11 -7.56 7.88
N GLY A 29 -15.54 -8.53 7.17
CA GLY A 29 -15.51 -9.93 7.58
C GLY A 29 -14.43 -10.26 8.60
N TRP A 30 -13.46 -9.35 8.80
CA TRP A 30 -12.36 -9.53 9.74
C TRP A 30 -12.84 -9.63 11.19
N ALA A 31 -12.26 -10.58 11.93
CA ALA A 31 -12.43 -10.74 13.37
C ALA A 31 -11.08 -11.13 14.01
N ALA A 32 -10.66 -10.39 15.04
CA ALA A 32 -9.34 -10.50 15.68
C ALA A 32 -8.93 -11.91 16.15
N ALA A 33 -9.90 -12.78 16.49
CA ALA A 33 -9.65 -14.08 17.11
C ALA A 33 -9.70 -15.28 16.15
N GLU A 34 -10.28 -15.13 14.95
CA GLU A 34 -10.61 -16.26 14.05
C GLU A 34 -9.98 -16.14 12.67
N ASP A 35 -9.25 -15.06 12.39
CA ASP A 35 -8.74 -14.79 11.05
C ASP A 35 -7.55 -15.69 10.68
N ASP A 36 -7.74 -16.59 9.71
CA ASP A 36 -6.66 -17.28 9.02
C ASP A 36 -6.06 -16.28 8.04
N LEU A 37 -4.92 -15.70 8.41
CA LEU A 37 -4.22 -14.58 7.74
C LEU A 37 -3.69 -14.92 6.33
N ARG A 38 -4.42 -15.69 5.53
CA ARG A 38 -4.24 -15.85 4.09
C ARG A 38 -4.69 -14.56 3.40
N ARG A 39 -3.93 -13.49 3.61
CA ARG A 39 -4.28 -12.14 3.17
C ARG A 39 -4.07 -12.02 1.66
N THR A 40 -5.15 -11.77 0.93
CA THR A 40 -5.10 -11.51 -0.52
C THR A 40 -4.36 -10.21 -0.78
N THR A 41 -3.31 -10.25 -1.60
CA THR A 41 -2.64 -9.03 -2.09
C THR A 41 -3.31 -8.60 -3.39
N TYR A 42 -3.81 -7.38 -3.45
CA TYR A 42 -4.38 -6.80 -4.67
C TYR A 42 -3.33 -5.99 -5.42
N ARG A 43 -3.44 -5.96 -6.75
CA ARG A 43 -2.60 -5.14 -7.65
C ARG A 43 -3.45 -3.97 -8.18
N PRO A 44 -3.71 -2.92 -7.37
CA PRO A 44 -4.48 -1.73 -7.77
C PRO A 44 -3.98 -1.11 -9.05
N CYS A 45 -2.65 -1.07 -9.25
CA CYS A 45 -2.04 -0.30 -10.31
C CYS A 45 -0.74 -0.98 -10.79
N GLN A 46 -0.66 -1.29 -12.08
CA GLN A 46 0.62 -1.27 -12.78
C GLN A 46 0.73 0.09 -13.48
N ILE A 47 1.80 0.81 -13.19
CA ILE A 47 2.09 2.10 -13.84
C ILE A 47 3.01 1.79 -15.03
N GLU A 48 2.55 2.03 -16.26
CA GLU A 48 3.43 1.99 -17.44
C GLU A 48 4.25 3.29 -17.45
N GLY A 49 5.56 3.17 -17.23
CA GLY A 49 6.51 4.24 -17.52
C GLY A 49 7.16 3.97 -18.87
N ARG A 50 7.09 4.88 -19.84
CA ARG A 50 7.91 4.75 -21.05
C ARG A 50 9.27 5.39 -20.83
N ALA A 51 10.34 4.61 -20.99
CA ALA A 51 11.71 5.09 -20.97
C ALA A 51 12.39 4.68 -22.27
N GLU A 52 13.00 5.65 -22.95
CA GLU A 52 13.82 5.42 -24.17
C GLU A 52 13.11 4.63 -25.30
N GLY A 53 11.79 4.76 -25.42
CA GLY A 53 11.01 4.06 -26.45
C GLY A 53 10.62 2.61 -26.11
N ALA A 54 10.99 2.11 -24.93
CA ALA A 54 10.51 0.85 -24.38
C ALA A 54 9.48 1.08 -23.26
N ALA A 55 8.44 0.23 -23.21
CA ALA A 55 7.52 0.19 -22.07
C ALA A 55 8.25 -0.44 -20.88
N SER A 56 8.49 0.35 -19.84
CA SER A 56 8.86 -0.14 -18.51
C SER A 56 7.61 -0.15 -17.62
N TRP A 57 7.51 -1.14 -16.77
CA TRP A 57 6.38 -1.27 -15.85
C TRP A 57 6.87 -0.87 -14.47
N VAL A 58 5.98 -0.36 -13.62
CA VAL A 58 6.21 -0.31 -12.19
C VAL A 58 5.05 -1.02 -11.54
N THR A 59 5.31 -2.19 -10.95
CA THR A 59 4.28 -2.94 -10.24
C THR A 59 4.07 -2.31 -8.88
N SER A 60 2.81 -2.00 -8.57
CA SER A 60 2.42 -1.56 -7.25
C SER A 60 1.25 -2.38 -6.72
N THR A 61 1.24 -2.57 -5.40
CA THR A 61 0.26 -3.44 -4.74
C THR A 61 -0.39 -2.71 -3.57
N ALA A 62 -1.64 -3.06 -3.28
CA ALA A 62 -2.34 -2.67 -2.07
C ALA A 62 -3.04 -3.89 -1.47
N GLY A 63 -3.15 -3.91 -0.16
CA GLY A 63 -3.81 -4.99 0.55
C GLY A 63 -3.79 -4.73 2.04
N TRP A 64 -4.31 -5.67 2.80
CA TRP A 64 -4.16 -5.65 4.24
C TRP A 64 -2.78 -6.21 4.62
N SER A 65 -2.02 -5.46 5.42
CA SER A 65 -0.71 -5.88 5.98
C SER A 65 -0.84 -7.23 6.64
N MET A 66 0.21 -8.06 6.74
CA MET A 66 0.16 -9.24 7.64
C MET A 66 0.48 -8.88 9.10
N ASP A 67 1.23 -7.79 9.29
CA ASP A 67 1.64 -7.30 10.60
C ASP A 67 0.65 -6.23 11.09
N ASP A 68 0.26 -6.29 12.35
CA ASP A 68 -0.48 -5.22 13.03
C ASP A 68 0.43 -4.02 13.36
N ILE A 69 -0.17 -2.87 13.73
CA ILE A 69 0.55 -1.64 14.06
C ILE A 69 1.48 -1.82 15.28
N GLY A 70 1.11 -2.64 16.26
CA GLY A 70 1.94 -2.98 17.41
C GLY A 70 3.20 -3.78 17.01
N SER A 71 3.05 -4.73 16.09
CA SER A 71 4.13 -5.56 15.55
C SER A 71 5.13 -4.72 14.75
N VAL A 72 4.66 -3.89 13.81
CA VAL A 72 5.54 -3.02 13.01
C VAL A 72 6.20 -1.93 13.87
N SER A 73 5.50 -1.38 14.87
CA SER A 73 6.04 -0.31 15.73
C SER A 73 7.10 -0.79 16.71
N SER A 74 6.99 -2.04 17.16
CA SER A 74 7.97 -2.66 18.06
C SER A 74 9.16 -3.27 17.31
N ALA A 75 9.22 -3.13 15.98
CA ALA A 75 10.19 -3.79 15.11
C ALA A 75 10.29 -5.31 15.37
N LYS A 76 9.20 -5.92 15.85
CA LYS A 76 9.10 -7.36 16.06
C LYS A 76 8.74 -7.99 14.72
N GLY A 77 9.69 -8.68 14.11
CA GLY A 77 9.48 -9.34 12.82
C GLY A 77 10.77 -9.50 12.02
N ARG A 78 10.69 -10.11 10.83
CA ARG A 78 11.84 -10.22 9.92
C ARG A 78 12.19 -8.88 9.23
N GLN A 79 11.21 -7.99 9.11
CA GLN A 79 11.33 -6.74 8.37
C GLN A 79 11.75 -5.60 9.29
N ARG A 80 12.67 -4.76 8.81
CA ARG A 80 13.12 -3.56 9.53
C ARG A 80 12.19 -2.39 9.21
N TRP A 81 11.11 -2.30 9.97
CA TRP A 81 10.18 -1.18 9.91
C TRP A 81 10.78 0.08 10.54
N ARG A 82 10.54 1.23 9.90
CA ARG A 82 10.90 2.56 10.40
C ARG A 82 9.63 3.41 10.45
N LYS A 83 9.41 4.05 11.59
CA LYS A 83 8.35 5.07 11.72
C LYS A 83 8.75 6.34 10.98
N VAL A 84 7.92 6.79 10.04
CA VAL A 84 8.14 8.02 9.26
C VAL A 84 7.16 9.13 9.64
N ALA A 85 5.97 8.76 10.12
CA ALA A 85 5.01 9.67 10.73
C ALA A 85 4.20 8.91 11.78
N ASP A 86 3.31 9.59 12.50
CA ASP A 86 2.45 8.89 13.45
C ASP A 86 1.52 7.91 12.74
N GLY A 87 1.57 6.64 13.17
CA GLY A 87 0.88 5.54 12.49
C GLY A 87 1.44 5.14 11.12
N VAL A 88 2.50 5.76 10.58
CA VAL A 88 3.04 5.41 9.26
C VAL A 88 4.41 4.75 9.39
N TYR A 89 4.52 3.55 8.84
CA TYR A 89 5.74 2.74 8.91
C TYR A 89 6.17 2.36 7.50
N VAL A 90 7.46 2.47 7.23
CA VAL A 90 8.09 2.07 5.96
C VAL A 90 9.07 0.93 6.20
N ALA A 91 9.16 0.01 5.24
CA ALA A 91 10.23 -0.97 5.21
C ALA A 91 10.75 -1.11 3.78
N VAL A 92 12.07 -1.09 3.64
CA VAL A 92 12.75 -1.52 2.42
C VAL A 92 12.89 -3.04 2.50
N ARG A 93 12.52 -3.73 1.43
CA ARG A 93 12.53 -5.19 1.29
C ARG A 93 13.53 -5.59 0.19
N PRO A 94 14.84 -5.67 0.48
CA PRO A 94 15.83 -6.06 -0.51
C PRO A 94 15.61 -7.48 -1.04
N ASP A 95 14.96 -8.35 -0.26
CA ASP A 95 14.70 -9.76 -0.57
C ASP A 95 13.66 -9.95 -1.69
N ILE A 96 12.75 -8.99 -1.87
CA ILE A 96 11.77 -8.98 -2.96
C ILE A 96 11.89 -7.72 -3.83
N GLY A 97 12.99 -6.98 -3.67
CA GLY A 97 13.32 -5.81 -4.48
C GLY A 97 12.29 -4.68 -4.45
N GLY A 98 11.67 -4.41 -3.30
CA GLY A 98 10.62 -3.38 -3.21
C GLY A 98 10.62 -2.60 -1.90
N THR A 99 9.72 -1.62 -1.84
CA THR A 99 9.49 -0.79 -0.66
C THR A 99 8.01 -0.82 -0.32
N GLN A 100 7.70 -0.93 0.98
CA GLN A 100 6.32 -1.05 1.49
C GLN A 100 6.05 -0.01 2.57
N VAL A 101 4.80 0.46 2.63
CA VAL A 101 4.28 1.35 3.67
C VAL A 101 3.07 0.71 4.31
N VAL A 102 3.02 0.72 5.65
CA VAL A 102 1.90 0.27 6.48
C VAL A 102 1.34 1.43 7.29
N MET A 103 0.02 1.51 7.36
CA MET A 103 -0.70 2.56 8.07
C MET A 103 -2.11 2.14 8.50
N PRO A 104 -2.66 2.69 9.60
CA PRO A 104 -4.03 2.41 10.00
C PRO A 104 -5.04 2.78 8.93
N CYS A 105 -6.00 1.90 8.67
CA CYS A 105 -7.16 2.20 7.84
C CYS A 105 -8.38 1.47 8.39
N THR A 106 -9.20 2.20 9.15
CA THR A 106 -10.49 1.72 9.65
C THR A 106 -11.55 1.97 8.60
N ILE A 107 -12.22 0.90 8.16
CA ILE A 107 -13.36 1.00 7.25
C ILE A 107 -14.65 1.22 8.06
N PRO A 108 -15.53 2.16 7.69
CA PRO A 108 -16.78 2.36 8.41
C PRO A 108 -17.63 1.09 8.49
N GLY A 109 -18.05 0.76 9.72
CA GLY A 109 -18.87 -0.41 10.04
C GLY A 109 -18.10 -1.71 10.26
N THR A 110 -16.77 -1.67 10.41
CA THR A 110 -15.96 -2.83 10.82
C THR A 110 -15.90 -2.99 12.34
N ALA A 111 -15.33 -4.11 12.80
CA ALA A 111 -15.11 -4.36 14.20
C ALA A 111 -14.09 -3.37 14.81
N ALA A 112 -14.25 -3.08 16.11
CA ALA A 112 -13.32 -2.21 16.83
C ALA A 112 -11.89 -2.76 16.76
N GLY A 113 -10.91 -1.88 16.54
CA GLY A 113 -9.50 -2.25 16.42
C GLY A 113 -9.04 -2.63 15.01
N GLN A 114 -9.96 -2.77 14.03
CA GLN A 114 -9.62 -3.20 12.66
C GLN A 114 -8.48 -2.40 12.04
N GLY A 115 -8.50 -1.06 12.10
CA GLY A 115 -7.43 -0.27 11.49
C GLY A 115 -6.04 -0.52 12.09
N SER A 116 -5.95 -0.92 13.36
CA SER A 116 -4.67 -1.21 14.01
C SER A 116 -4.22 -2.65 13.84
N GLU A 117 -5.14 -3.61 13.81
CA GLU A 117 -4.86 -5.05 13.74
C GLU A 117 -4.85 -5.61 12.30
N LEU A 118 -5.55 -4.91 11.40
CA LEU A 118 -5.60 -5.15 9.97
C LEU A 118 -5.27 -3.85 9.22
N PRO A 119 -4.03 -3.30 9.36
CA PRO A 119 -3.69 -2.02 8.75
C PRO A 119 -3.53 -2.16 7.23
N LEU A 120 -3.72 -1.05 6.52
CA LEU A 120 -3.48 -0.97 5.09
C LEU A 120 -1.98 -1.06 4.80
N GLN A 121 -1.63 -1.90 3.83
CA GLN A 121 -0.29 -1.99 3.25
C GLN A 121 -0.33 -1.61 1.77
N VAL A 122 0.63 -0.79 1.37
CA VAL A 122 0.92 -0.54 -0.04
C VAL A 122 2.39 -0.81 -0.33
N SER A 123 2.73 -1.23 -1.54
CA SER A 123 4.12 -1.41 -1.95
C SER A 123 4.37 -1.12 -3.41
N VAL A 124 5.62 -0.77 -3.70
CA VAL A 124 6.15 -0.55 -5.04
C VAL A 124 7.33 -1.51 -5.24
N ASN A 125 7.34 -2.18 -6.39
CA ASN A 125 8.48 -2.98 -6.83
C ASN A 125 9.53 -2.06 -7.47
N ASP A 126 10.68 -1.94 -6.81
CA ASP A 126 11.78 -1.08 -7.24
C ASP A 126 12.60 -1.71 -8.37
N GLU A 127 12.54 -3.03 -8.58
CA GLU A 127 13.25 -3.70 -9.67
C GLU A 127 12.69 -3.35 -11.04
N ASP A 128 11.37 -3.22 -11.15
CA ASP A 128 10.72 -2.85 -12.41
C ASP A 128 11.13 -1.42 -12.85
N ARG A 129 11.62 -0.60 -11.91
CA ARG A 129 12.07 0.78 -12.12
C ARG A 129 13.51 0.91 -12.64
N LYS A 130 14.31 -0.17 -12.68
CA LYS A 130 15.74 -0.09 -13.10
C LYS A 130 15.95 0.50 -14.52
N GLY A 131 14.89 0.62 -15.34
CA GLY A 131 14.89 1.34 -16.63
C GLY A 131 14.16 2.70 -16.68
N SER A 132 13.47 3.12 -15.62
CA SER A 132 12.60 4.32 -15.59
C SER A 132 13.09 5.33 -14.56
N GLY A 133 14.04 6.18 -14.97
CA GLY A 133 14.65 7.19 -14.10
C GLY A 133 13.75 8.39 -13.76
N THR A 134 12.48 8.40 -14.17
CA THR A 134 11.63 9.60 -14.14
C THR A 134 10.69 9.72 -12.95
N VAL A 135 10.44 8.64 -12.19
CA VAL A 135 9.48 8.65 -11.07
C VAL A 135 10.13 8.16 -9.77
N SER A 136 9.98 8.92 -8.69
CA SER A 136 10.48 8.54 -7.35
C SER A 136 9.61 7.45 -6.71
N THR A 137 10.24 6.44 -6.11
CA THR A 137 9.57 5.40 -5.30
C THR A 137 8.74 6.03 -4.18
N GLU A 138 9.24 7.08 -3.53
CA GLU A 138 8.56 7.75 -2.43
C GLU A 138 7.28 8.44 -2.90
N GLN A 139 7.35 9.13 -4.03
CA GLN A 139 6.18 9.80 -4.63
C GLN A 139 5.11 8.80 -5.04
N LEU A 140 5.51 7.65 -5.58
CA LEU A 140 4.60 6.56 -5.92
C LEU A 140 3.95 5.96 -4.68
N LEU A 141 4.73 5.65 -3.64
CA LEU A 141 4.22 5.11 -2.39
C LEU A 141 3.26 6.06 -1.71
N LYS A 142 3.61 7.35 -1.64
CA LYS A 142 2.74 8.40 -1.09
C LYS A 142 1.42 8.47 -1.86
N SER A 143 1.50 8.61 -3.18
CA SER A 143 0.31 8.73 -4.02
C SER A 143 -0.59 7.49 -3.93
N LEU A 144 0.01 6.30 -3.91
CA LEU A 144 -0.71 5.03 -3.78
C LEU A 144 -1.36 4.90 -2.40
N ALA A 145 -0.65 5.25 -1.34
CA ALA A 145 -1.19 5.25 0.03
C ALA A 145 -2.40 6.18 0.15
N GLU A 146 -2.24 7.45 -0.23
CA GLU A 146 -3.30 8.46 -0.12
C GLU A 146 -4.51 8.10 -0.98
N SER A 147 -4.29 7.70 -2.23
CA SER A 147 -5.39 7.34 -3.15
C SER A 147 -6.13 6.08 -2.70
N THR A 148 -5.40 5.08 -2.18
CA THR A 148 -6.03 3.85 -1.69
C THR A 148 -6.87 4.13 -0.44
N ARG A 149 -6.35 4.97 0.48
CA ARG A 149 -7.13 5.37 1.66
C ARG A 149 -8.39 6.13 1.29
N GLU A 150 -8.29 7.08 0.36
CA GLU A 150 -9.43 7.86 -0.15
C GLU A 150 -10.45 6.93 -0.83
N LEU A 151 -9.99 5.99 -1.66
CA LEU A 151 -10.84 5.02 -2.35
C LEU A 151 -11.63 4.14 -1.38
N LEU A 152 -10.96 3.61 -0.35
CA LEU A 152 -11.54 2.75 0.67
C LEU A 152 -12.39 3.52 1.69
N GLY A 153 -12.17 4.83 1.83
CA GLY A 153 -12.86 5.67 2.81
C GLY A 153 -12.38 5.42 4.23
N CYS A 154 -11.06 5.26 4.43
CA CYS A 154 -10.48 5.07 5.75
C CYS A 154 -10.81 6.27 6.68
N GLU A 155 -11.21 5.99 7.92
CA GLU A 155 -11.61 7.03 8.87
C GLU A 155 -10.42 7.91 9.34
N GLU A 156 -9.23 7.33 9.48
CA GLU A 156 -8.08 8.06 9.99
C GLU A 156 -7.54 9.04 8.94
N LYS A 157 -7.25 10.27 9.40
CA LYS A 157 -6.59 11.31 8.60
C LYS A 157 -5.08 11.25 8.77
N VAL A 158 -4.48 10.17 8.31
CA VAL A 158 -3.03 9.98 8.37
C VAL A 158 -2.38 10.73 7.21
N ALA A 159 -1.43 11.62 7.54
CA ALA A 159 -0.61 12.31 6.54
C ALA A 159 0.62 11.47 6.22
N VAL A 160 0.81 11.14 4.94
CA VAL A 160 2.00 10.41 4.47
C VAL A 160 3.09 11.43 4.13
N PRO A 161 4.26 11.39 4.79
CA PRO A 161 5.33 12.35 4.55
C PRO A 161 5.93 12.18 3.15
N ASP A 162 6.58 13.23 2.65
CA ASP A 162 7.26 13.20 1.34
C ASP A 162 8.58 12.43 1.39
N ASP A 163 9.24 12.40 2.55
CA ASP A 163 10.51 11.74 2.85
C ASP A 163 10.30 10.36 3.49
N LEU A 164 9.95 9.38 2.64
CA LEU A 164 9.68 8.01 3.07
C LEU A 164 10.93 7.14 3.17
N LEU A 165 12.01 7.50 2.48
CA LEU A 165 13.27 6.77 2.45
C LEU A 165 14.40 7.65 3.04
N PRO A 166 15.43 7.04 3.64
CA PRO A 166 16.57 7.76 4.20
C PRO A 166 17.52 8.30 3.12
#